data_AF-A0A6L6YEE1-F1
#
_entry.id   AF-A0A6L6YEE1-F1
#
_cell.length_a   1.000
_cell.length_b   1.000
_cell.length_c   1.000
_cell.angle_alpha   90.00
_cell.angle_beta   90.00
_cell.angle_gamma   90.00
#
_symmetry.space_group_name_H-M   'P 1'
#
loop_
_entity.id
_entity.type
_entity.pdbx_description
1 polymer ?
#
loop_
_entity_poly.entity_id
_entity_poly.type
_entity_poly.pdbx_seq_one_letter_code
_entity_poly.pdbx_strand_id
1 'polypeptide(L)'
;MPNVVGNIKASVPPEQQNRTLNPGDVSFLGFERKDNVFYVTFAWCDMLGGRHEHTFLRGDIFANFHTVLKVFTDGGLPIDTHKLDDFHTRLCQLSTVLVQENKPEEKKEEKKEDKKEEKKEVAKK
;
A
#
# COMPACT_ATOMS: atom_id res chain seq x y z
N MET A 1 18.22 17.76 7.14
CA MET A 1 17.00 17.72 7.98
C MET A 1 16.40 16.35 7.82
N PRO A 2 16.19 15.55 8.88
CA PRO A 2 15.49 14.28 8.71
C PRO A 2 14.08 14.60 8.21
N ASN A 3 13.71 14.02 7.07
CA ASN A 3 12.37 14.16 6.52
C ASN A 3 11.39 13.60 7.56
N VAL A 4 10.70 14.49 8.29
CA VAL A 4 9.62 14.07 9.19
C VAL A 4 8.44 13.74 8.28
N VAL A 5 8.43 12.51 7.80
CA VAL A 5 7.25 11.98 7.12
C VAL A 5 6.13 11.96 8.16
N GLY A 6 5.19 12.89 8.01
CA GLY A 6 4.10 13.11 8.95
C GLY A 6 3.15 11.91 9.04
N ASN A 7 2.05 12.09 9.77
CA ASN A 7 1.00 11.08 9.82
C ASN A 7 0.35 10.95 8.43
N ILE A 8 0.19 9.73 7.95
CA ILE A 8 -0.38 9.42 6.63
C ILE A 8 -1.57 8.51 6.86
N LYS A 9 -2.70 8.79 6.23
CA LYS A 9 -3.82 7.85 6.18
C LYS A 9 -4.25 7.69 4.74
N ALA A 10 -4.28 6.45 4.29
CA ALA A 10 -4.80 6.11 2.98
C ALA A 10 -5.73 4.91 3.11
N SER A 11 -6.92 5.06 2.55
CA SER A 11 -7.92 4.02 2.48
C SER A 11 -8.10 3.62 1.03
N VAL A 12 -8.52 2.37 0.81
CA VAL A 12 -8.95 1.94 -0.52
C VAL A 12 -10.21 2.72 -0.95
N PRO A 13 -10.45 2.89 -2.25
CA PRO A 13 -11.67 3.53 -2.74
C PRO A 13 -12.94 2.91 -2.12
N PRO A 14 -14.02 3.69 -1.93
CA PRO A 14 -15.27 3.21 -1.32
C PRO A 14 -15.84 1.97 -2.00
N GLU A 15 -15.63 1.82 -3.30
CA GLU A 15 -16.04 0.65 -4.09
C GLU A 15 -15.37 -0.65 -3.62
N GLN A 16 -14.09 -0.59 -3.22
CA GLN A 16 -13.36 -1.72 -2.66
C GLN A 16 -13.69 -1.93 -1.18
N GLN A 17 -13.95 -0.84 -0.44
CA GLN A 17 -14.29 -0.89 0.98
C GLN A 17 -15.67 -1.52 1.23
N ASN A 18 -16.65 -1.16 0.39
CA ASN A 18 -18.03 -1.65 0.42
C ASN A 18 -18.25 -2.90 -0.43
N ARG A 19 -17.18 -3.47 -0.99
CA ARG A 19 -17.28 -4.71 -1.77
C ARG A 19 -17.87 -5.81 -0.89
N THR A 20 -18.85 -6.53 -1.43
CA THR A 20 -19.40 -7.73 -0.81
C THR A 20 -18.29 -8.78 -0.70
N LEU A 21 -18.00 -9.18 0.54
CA LEU A 21 -17.05 -10.26 0.85
C LEU A 21 -17.83 -11.56 0.94
N ASN A 22 -17.41 -12.57 0.19
CA ASN A 22 -17.94 -13.92 0.34
C ASN A 22 -17.23 -14.62 1.51
N PRO A 23 -17.86 -15.64 2.11
CA PRO A 23 -17.20 -16.47 3.12
C PRO A 23 -15.80 -16.92 2.69
N GLY A 24 -14.79 -16.62 3.50
CA GLY A 24 -13.39 -16.89 3.21
C GLY A 24 -12.62 -15.78 2.48
N ASP A 25 -13.30 -14.72 2.01
CA ASP A 25 -12.63 -13.58 1.38
C ASP A 25 -11.94 -12.70 2.42
N VAL A 26 -10.75 -12.19 2.06
CA VAL A 26 -10.00 -11.18 2.80
C VAL A 26 -9.77 -9.98 1.89
N SER A 27 -9.95 -8.78 2.43
CA SER A 27 -9.79 -7.52 1.73
C SER A 27 -8.97 -6.53 2.54
N PHE A 28 -8.11 -5.79 1.85
CA PHE A 28 -7.36 -4.69 2.42
C PHE A 28 -8.21 -3.42 2.41
N LEU A 29 -8.33 -2.72 3.53
CA LEU A 29 -9.11 -1.49 3.65
C LEU A 29 -8.25 -0.23 3.64
N GLY A 30 -6.99 -0.32 4.02
CA GLY A 30 -6.11 0.84 4.07
C GLY A 30 -4.97 0.71 5.05
N PHE A 31 -4.17 1.76 5.10
CA PHE A 31 -3.08 1.89 6.04
C PHE A 31 -3.06 3.27 6.69
N GLU A 32 -2.50 3.32 7.88
CA GLU A 32 -2.30 4.54 8.63
C GLU A 32 -0.88 4.55 9.20
N ARG A 33 -0.17 5.64 9.02
CA ARG A 33 1.09 5.93 9.71
C ARG A 33 0.75 6.91 10.82
N LYS A 34 0.93 6.49 12.07
CA LYS A 34 0.75 7.31 13.27
C LYS A 34 1.96 7.16 14.17
N ASP A 35 2.53 8.28 14.61
CA ASP A 35 3.69 8.29 15.52
C ASP A 35 4.87 7.46 14.99
N ASN A 36 5.11 7.55 13.67
CA ASN A 36 6.15 6.81 12.93
C ASN A 36 5.93 5.27 12.87
N VAL A 37 4.77 4.77 13.30
CA VAL A 37 4.37 3.37 13.22
C VAL A 37 3.33 3.20 12.12
N PHE A 38 3.48 2.15 11.30
CA PHE A 38 2.52 1.81 10.26
C PHE A 38 1.53 0.75 10.74
N TYR A 39 0.26 1.03 10.51
CA TYR A 39 -0.89 0.19 10.79
C TYR A 39 -1.58 -0.15 9.47
N VAL A 40 -2.07 -1.37 9.34
CA VAL A 40 -2.80 -1.86 8.16
C VAL A 40 -4.11 -2.46 8.60
N THR A 41 -5.19 -2.12 7.90
CA THR A 41 -6.54 -2.59 8.24
C THR A 41 -7.01 -3.58 7.19
N PHE A 42 -7.44 -4.75 7.64
CA PHE A 42 -8.05 -5.78 6.81
C PHE A 42 -9.47 -6.06 7.26
N ALA A 43 -10.34 -6.36 6.30
CA ALA A 43 -11.63 -6.97 6.55
C ALA A 43 -11.66 -8.38 5.98
N TRP A 44 -12.44 -9.26 6.60
CA TRP A 44 -12.69 -10.59 6.07
C TRP A 44 -14.11 -11.05 6.39
N CYS A 45 -14.54 -12.11 5.71
CA CYS A 45 -15.84 -12.72 5.94
C CYS A 45 -15.64 -14.14 6.46
N ASP A 46 -16.24 -14.45 7.61
CA ASP A 46 -16.22 -15.79 8.18
C ASP A 46 -17.09 -16.76 7.38
N MET A 47 -17.03 -18.05 7.73
CA MET A 47 -17.82 -19.09 7.05
C MET A 47 -19.33 -18.97 7.23
N LEU A 48 -19.81 -18.15 8.17
CA LEU A 48 -21.21 -17.91 8.45
C LEU A 48 -21.73 -16.62 7.78
N GLY A 49 -20.87 -15.91 7.03
CA GLY A 49 -21.21 -14.65 6.39
C GLY A 49 -21.02 -13.41 7.27
N GLY A 50 -20.41 -13.56 8.45
CA GLY A 50 -20.07 -12.47 9.36
C GLY A 50 -18.86 -11.69 8.84
N ARG A 51 -19.00 -10.36 8.73
CA ARG A 51 -17.90 -9.47 8.37
C ARG A 51 -17.12 -9.06 9.62
N HIS A 52 -15.82 -9.27 9.57
CA HIS A 52 -14.85 -8.89 10.60
C HIS A 52 -13.88 -7.85 10.05
N GLU A 53 -13.36 -7.01 10.92
CA GLU A 53 -12.36 -6.00 10.58
C GLU A 53 -11.33 -5.90 11.71
N HIS A 54 -10.05 -5.82 11.35
CA HIS A 54 -8.99 -5.64 12.31
C HIS A 54 -7.83 -4.82 11.76
N THR A 55 -7.24 -4.01 12.63
CA THR A 55 -6.06 -3.21 12.33
C THR A 55 -4.83 -3.84 12.99
N PHE A 56 -3.86 -4.21 12.17
CA PHE A 56 -2.60 -4.80 12.60
C PHE A 56 -1.47 -3.77 12.54
N LEU A 57 -0.44 -3.97 13.36
CA LEU A 57 0.86 -3.36 13.10
C LEU A 57 1.41 -3.97 11.81
N ARG A 58 1.82 -3.12 10.87
CA ARG A 58 2.41 -3.58 9.60
C ARG A 58 3.63 -4.49 9.85
N GLY A 59 4.43 -4.17 10.87
CA GLY A 59 5.58 -4.98 11.26
C GLY A 59 5.20 -6.41 11.67
N ASP A 60 4.06 -6.60 12.32
CA ASP A 60 3.59 -7.92 12.75
C ASP A 60 3.21 -8.81 11.57
N ILE A 61 2.71 -8.23 10.47
CA ILE A 61 2.46 -8.97 9.23
C ILE A 61 3.75 -9.62 8.71
N PHE A 62 4.89 -8.93 8.82
CA PHE A 62 6.18 -9.45 8.34
C PHE A 62 6.91 -10.32 9.36
N ALA A 63 6.92 -9.92 10.63
CA ALA A 63 7.77 -10.52 11.66
C ALA A 63 7.02 -11.49 12.59
N ASN A 64 5.71 -11.30 12.79
CA ASN A 64 4.90 -12.02 13.78
C ASN A 64 3.65 -12.65 13.13
N PHE A 65 3.83 -13.26 11.97
CA PHE A 65 2.72 -13.77 11.15
C PHE A 65 1.81 -14.76 11.91
N HIS A 66 2.33 -15.57 12.82
CA HIS A 66 1.52 -16.48 13.63
C HIS A 66 0.48 -15.76 14.50
N THR A 67 0.82 -14.58 15.04
CA THR A 67 -0.12 -13.77 15.82
C THR A 67 -1.22 -13.20 14.92
N VAL A 68 -0.83 -12.73 13.74
CA VAL A 68 -1.76 -12.21 12.72
C VAL A 68 -2.71 -13.32 12.24
N LEU A 69 -2.15 -14.48 11.93
CA LEU A 69 -2.88 -15.68 11.52
C LEU A 69 -3.92 -16.07 12.58
N LYS A 70 -3.53 -16.05 13.86
CA LYS A 70 -4.44 -16.38 14.97
C LYS A 70 -5.68 -15.47 14.99
N VAL A 71 -5.52 -14.17 14.73
CA VAL A 71 -6.66 -13.24 14.67
C VAL A 71 -7.62 -13.61 13.54
N PHE A 72 -7.11 -13.99 12.37
CA PHE A 72 -7.96 -14.44 11.26
C PHE A 72 -8.67 -15.76 11.57
N THR A 73 -7.97 -16.74 12.14
CA THR A 73 -8.57 -18.04 12.49
C THR A 73 -9.59 -17.92 13.61
N ASP A 74 -9.31 -17.12 14.64
CA ASP A 74 -10.24 -16.85 15.74
C ASP A 74 -11.47 -16.09 15.22
N GLY A 75 -11.27 -15.23 14.21
CA GLY A 75 -12.33 -14.55 13.46
C GLY A 75 -13.04 -15.44 12.45
N GLY A 76 -12.89 -16.76 12.51
CA GLY A 76 -13.65 -17.72 11.70
C GLY A 76 -13.25 -17.80 10.23
N LEU A 77 -12.07 -17.27 9.85
CA LEU A 77 -11.55 -17.41 8.50
C LEU A 77 -11.03 -18.85 8.27
N PRO A 78 -11.51 -19.56 7.24
CA PRO A 78 -11.05 -20.91 6.92
C PRO A 78 -9.65 -20.84 6.28
N ILE A 79 -8.60 -21.03 7.06
CA ILE A 79 -7.24 -21.03 6.54
C ILE A 79 -6.75 -22.46 6.33
N ASP A 80 -6.34 -22.74 5.10
CA ASP A 80 -5.68 -23.99 4.73
C ASP A 80 -4.22 -23.97 5.21
N THR A 81 -3.88 -24.86 6.13
CA THR A 81 -2.53 -24.98 6.69
C THR A 81 -1.48 -25.34 5.65
N HIS A 82 -1.86 -25.95 4.53
CA HIS A 82 -0.94 -26.26 3.44
C HIS A 82 -0.62 -25.06 2.55
N LYS A 83 -1.37 -23.95 2.67
CA LYS A 83 -1.21 -22.72 1.89
C LYS A 83 -0.88 -21.51 2.77
N LEU A 84 -0.33 -21.78 3.96
CA LEU A 84 -0.03 -20.74 4.93
C LEU A 84 0.97 -19.72 4.38
N ASP A 85 1.99 -20.19 3.66
CA ASP A 85 3.02 -19.35 3.05
C ASP A 85 2.45 -18.46 1.93
N ASP A 86 1.53 -18.99 1.12
CA ASP A 86 0.83 -18.23 0.09
C ASP A 86 -0.04 -17.14 0.72
N PHE A 87 -0.75 -17.47 1.80
CA PHE A 87 -1.56 -16.52 2.56
C PHE A 87 -0.69 -15.41 3.17
N HIS A 88 0.44 -15.78 3.78
CA HIS A 88 1.42 -14.83 4.32
C HIS A 88 1.97 -13.90 3.24
N THR A 89 2.36 -14.46 2.10
CA THR A 89 2.91 -13.72 0.96
C THR A 89 1.89 -12.70 0.44
N ARG A 90 0.62 -13.09 0.30
CA ARG A 90 -0.45 -12.18 -0.12
C ARG A 90 -0.68 -11.05 0.89
N LEU A 91 -0.71 -11.35 2.19
CA LEU A 91 -0.84 -10.31 3.22
C LEU A 91 0.36 -9.35 3.22
N CYS A 92 1.57 -9.87 3.03
CA CYS A 92 2.78 -9.05 2.88
C CYS A 92 2.70 -8.14 1.66
N GLN A 93 2.23 -8.64 0.51
CA GLN A 93 2.03 -7.85 -0.70
C GLN A 93 1.01 -6.73 -0.49
N LEU A 94 -0.16 -7.05 0.09
CA LEU A 94 -1.20 -6.07 0.40
C LEU A 94 -0.72 -5.03 1.42
N SER A 95 0.11 -5.44 2.37
CA SER A 95 0.70 -4.55 3.39
C SER A 95 1.92 -3.78 2.90
N THR A 96 2.47 -4.14 1.75
CA THR A 96 3.55 -3.41 1.10
C THR A 96 2.92 -2.34 0.23
N VAL A 97 2.58 -1.23 0.88
CA VAL A 97 2.36 0.04 0.20
C VAL A 97 3.70 0.38 -0.46
N LEU A 98 3.87 0.01 -1.73
CA LEU A 98 4.83 0.68 -2.58
C LEU A 98 4.34 2.13 -2.57
N VAL A 99 5.02 2.97 -1.77
CA VAL A 99 5.22 4.36 -2.17
C VAL A 99 5.67 4.22 -3.62
N GLN A 100 4.82 4.57 -4.58
CA GLN A 100 5.35 4.94 -5.88
C GLN A 100 6.39 5.98 -5.52
N GLU A 101 7.69 5.64 -5.64
CA GLU A 101 8.70 6.67 -5.74
C GLU A 101 8.11 7.62 -6.77
N ASN A 102 7.82 8.84 -6.33
CA ASN A 102 7.56 9.91 -7.27
C ASN A 102 8.82 9.91 -8.12
N LYS A 103 8.75 9.26 -9.29
CA LYS A 103 9.76 9.40 -10.33
C LYS A 103 9.88 10.91 -10.45
N PRO A 104 11.05 11.50 -10.17
CA PRO A 104 11.17 12.95 -10.09
C PRO A 104 10.55 13.50 -11.36
N GLU A 105 9.52 14.34 -11.19
CA GLU A 105 8.85 15.03 -12.28
C GLU A 105 9.96 15.59 -13.16
N GLU A 106 10.12 14.98 -14.34
CA GLU A 106 10.99 15.48 -15.38
C GLU A 106 10.37 16.83 -15.74
N LYS A 107 10.97 17.91 -15.22
CA LYS A 107 10.63 19.28 -15.57
C LYS A 107 10.53 19.32 -17.09
N LYS A 108 9.31 19.34 -17.62
CA LYS A 108 9.05 19.87 -18.94
C LYS A 108 9.39 21.34 -18.86
N GLU A 109 10.60 21.68 -19.28
CA GLU A 109 10.94 23.05 -19.64
C GLU A 109 9.91 23.54 -20.66
N GLU A 110 9.25 24.63 -20.28
CA GLU A 110 8.39 25.44 -21.12
C GLU A 110 9.07 25.70 -22.46
N LYS A 111 8.46 25.18 -23.53
CA LYS A 111 8.69 25.68 -24.88
C LYS A 111 8.09 27.08 -24.97
N LYS A 112 8.90 28.12 -24.77
CA LYS A 112 8.59 29.48 -25.22
C LYS A 112 9.26 29.76 -26.57
N GLU A 113 8.44 30.30 -27.46
CA GLU A 113 8.69 30.70 -28.84
C GLU A 113 9.95 31.56 -29.07
N ASP A 114 10.59 31.26 -30.19
CA ASP A 114 10.94 32.18 -31.29
C ASP A 114 11.36 33.62 -30.92
N LYS A 115 12.64 33.97 -31.13
CA LYS A 115 13.08 34.88 -32.22
C LYS A 115 14.58 35.22 -32.12
N LYS A 116 15.19 35.33 -33.31
CA LYS A 116 16.13 36.40 -33.73
C LYS A 116 17.63 36.08 -33.84
N GLU A 117 18.04 35.91 -35.11
CA GLU A 117 19.19 36.53 -35.81
C GLU A 117 20.58 36.63 -35.13
N GLU A 118 21.53 35.96 -35.80
CA GLU A 118 22.70 36.56 -36.47
C GLU A 118 24.03 36.84 -35.70
N LYS A 119 25.12 36.33 -36.31
CA LYS A 119 26.57 36.63 -36.18
C LYS A 119 27.28 36.11 -34.91
N LYS A 120 28.49 35.54 -34.97
CA LYS A 120 29.61 35.61 -35.92
C LYS A 120 30.49 34.37 -35.77
N GLU A 121 30.87 33.80 -36.91
CA GLU A 121 31.95 32.84 -37.08
C GLU A 121 33.30 33.50 -36.78
N VAL A 122 34.04 33.03 -35.76
CA VAL A 122 35.50 33.16 -35.70
C VAL A 122 36.06 31.92 -34.97
N ALA A 123 36.45 30.90 -35.74
CA ALA A 123 37.48 29.97 -35.33
C ALA A 123 38.06 29.26 -36.55
N LYS A 124 39.24 29.69 -37.00
CA LYS A 124 40.27 28.73 -37.38
C LYS A 124 41.66 29.38 -37.41
N LYS A 125 42.52 28.81 -36.56
CA LYS A 125 43.95 28.65 -36.84
C LYS A 125 44.14 27.84 -38.12
#